data_AF-A0A963U4J6-F1
#
_entry.id   AF-A0A963U4J6-F1
#
_cell.length_a   1.000
_cell.length_b   1.000
_cell.length_c   1.000
_cell.angle_alpha   90.00
_cell.angle_beta   90.00
_cell.angle_gamma   90.00
#
_symmetry.space_group_name_H-M   'P 1'
#
loop_
_entity.id
_entity.type
_entity.pdbx_description
1 polymer ?
#
loop_
_entity_poly.entity_id
_entity_poly.type
_entity_poly.pdbx_seq_one_letter_code
_entity_poly.pdbx_strand_id
1 'polypeptide(L)'
;MNGKGKRNSSRALVARPGYEVGYAKPPDASRFKPGQSGNPRGRPKGAKNKRPALNEERMKDIVLDEAYRTITVRDGDRTVTVPMAQAIIRSLAVNAAKGQHRAQRLFAELLSSVESSNKQLNDDYLNAAMDYKIEWERELDRRDRLGITDLPDPMPHPDHVVIDMRGGAVRIMGPMTRAEKAELNLWRERRGEFAEELAWVEGQLESEADEKVRKTLEDDAASTRKVLEIIDTALARVPRPGSTRLLGKNG
;
A
#
# COMPACT_ATOMS: atom_id res chain seq x y z
N MET A 1 59.24 68.11 21.52
CA MET A 1 59.42 66.65 21.74
C MET A 1 58.93 65.90 20.50
N ASN A 2 59.69 64.88 20.11
CA ASN A 2 59.66 64.13 18.85
C ASN A 2 58.45 63.22 18.64
N GLY A 3 58.11 62.94 17.38
CA GLY A 3 57.23 61.82 17.01
C GLY A 3 56.79 61.78 15.53
N LYS A 4 57.72 61.73 14.56
CA LYS A 4 57.39 61.51 13.14
C LYS A 4 57.04 60.02 12.90
N GLY A 5 55.79 59.75 12.55
CA GLY A 5 55.32 58.44 12.10
C GLY A 5 55.88 58.05 10.72
N LYS A 6 56.53 56.88 10.65
CA LYS A 6 57.00 56.24 9.41
C LYS A 6 55.79 55.73 8.63
N ARG A 7 55.59 56.24 7.41
CA ARG A 7 54.59 55.73 6.44
C ARG A 7 55.16 54.49 5.75
N ASN A 8 54.46 53.36 5.88
CA ASN A 8 54.79 52.12 5.19
C ASN A 8 54.50 52.24 3.69
N SER A 9 55.49 51.83 2.90
CA SER A 9 55.57 51.89 1.45
C SER A 9 54.55 50.97 0.75
N SER A 10 53.72 51.55 -0.13
CA SER A 10 52.91 50.83 -1.11
C SER A 10 53.83 50.10 -2.10
N ARG A 11 53.73 48.76 -2.12
CA ARG A 11 54.46 47.89 -3.06
C ARG A 11 53.87 48.09 -4.47
N ALA A 12 54.51 48.92 -5.28
CA ALA A 12 54.09 49.21 -6.65
C ALA A 12 54.08 47.92 -7.49
N LEU A 13 52.97 47.68 -8.19
CA LEU A 13 52.81 46.56 -9.12
C LEU A 13 53.77 46.76 -10.29
N VAL A 14 54.65 45.79 -10.52
CA VAL A 14 55.75 45.87 -11.50
C VAL A 14 55.16 46.01 -12.91
N ALA A 15 55.36 47.18 -13.51
CA ALA A 15 55.13 47.43 -14.93
C ALA A 15 56.23 46.76 -15.76
N ARG A 16 55.89 46.20 -16.92
CA ARG A 16 56.89 45.78 -17.92
C ARG A 16 57.61 47.03 -18.48
N PRO A 17 58.90 46.95 -18.85
CA PRO A 17 59.56 48.06 -19.52
C PRO A 17 58.81 48.37 -20.82
N GLY A 18 58.19 49.55 -20.89
CA GLY A 18 57.37 50.01 -22.02
C GLY A 18 55.86 50.08 -21.80
N TYR A 19 55.31 49.67 -20.65
CA TYR A 19 53.87 49.79 -20.36
C TYR A 19 53.61 50.68 -19.13
N GLU A 20 53.14 51.91 -19.36
CA GLU A 20 52.80 52.84 -18.29
C GLU A 20 51.45 52.48 -17.65
N VAL A 21 51.51 52.10 -16.37
CA VAL A 21 50.31 51.83 -15.55
C VAL A 21 49.71 53.16 -15.11
N GLY A 22 48.40 53.33 -15.30
CA GLY A 22 47.69 54.58 -15.00
C GLY A 22 46.18 54.39 -14.90
N TYR A 23 45.43 55.50 -14.84
CA TYR A 23 43.96 55.44 -14.79
C TYR A 23 43.40 54.68 -16.01
N ALA A 24 42.51 53.71 -15.75
CA ALA A 24 41.96 52.78 -16.75
C ALA A 24 42.99 51.89 -17.50
N LYS A 25 44.25 51.82 -17.03
CA LYS A 25 45.31 50.96 -17.57
C LYS A 25 45.85 50.01 -16.48
N PRO A 26 45.13 48.93 -16.15
CA PRO A 26 45.52 48.02 -15.08
C PRO A 26 46.81 47.25 -15.44
N PRO A 27 47.67 46.91 -14.47
CA PRO A 27 48.87 46.11 -14.72
C PRO A 27 48.52 44.74 -15.31
N ASP A 28 49.27 44.32 -16.34
CA ASP A 28 49.03 43.06 -17.03
C ASP A 28 49.03 41.83 -16.11
N ALA A 29 49.86 41.84 -15.07
CA ALA A 29 49.92 40.77 -14.08
C ALA A 29 48.61 40.54 -13.30
N SER A 30 47.73 41.54 -13.26
CA SER A 30 46.47 41.51 -12.50
C SER A 30 45.21 41.39 -13.37
N ARG A 31 45.36 41.39 -14.70
CA ARG A 31 44.22 41.27 -15.62
C ARG A 31 43.74 39.82 -15.68
N PHE A 32 42.42 39.61 -15.60
CA PHE A 32 41.82 38.30 -15.81
C PHE A 32 42.00 37.86 -17.28
N LYS A 33 42.28 36.58 -17.48
CA LYS A 33 42.39 36.01 -18.83
C LYS A 33 41.01 35.95 -19.48
N PRO A 34 40.87 36.32 -20.76
CA PRO A 34 39.61 36.15 -21.50
C PRO A 34 39.11 34.70 -21.39
N GLY A 35 37.85 34.52 -21.01
CA GLY A 35 37.23 33.20 -20.81
C GLY A 35 37.38 32.60 -19.41
N GLN A 36 38.24 33.15 -18.55
CA GLN A 36 38.42 32.70 -17.18
C GLN A 36 37.76 33.67 -16.20
N SER A 37 36.74 33.21 -15.47
CA SER A 37 36.11 33.98 -14.40
C SER A 37 37.12 34.25 -13.28
N GLY A 38 37.16 35.48 -12.77
CA GLY A 38 38.01 35.87 -11.64
C GLY A 38 37.63 35.21 -10.32
N ASN A 39 36.45 34.58 -10.24
CA ASN A 39 36.03 33.77 -9.11
C ASN A 39 35.82 32.31 -9.55
N PRO A 40 36.80 31.42 -9.32
CA PRO A 40 36.69 29.99 -9.64
C PRO A 40 35.59 29.25 -8.87
N ARG A 41 35.20 29.77 -7.69
CA ARG A 41 34.07 29.26 -6.89
C ARG A 41 32.73 29.86 -7.33
N GLY A 42 32.74 30.80 -8.27
CA GLY A 42 31.53 31.37 -8.85
C GLY A 42 30.82 30.37 -9.75
N ARG A 43 29.56 30.68 -10.09
CA ARG A 43 28.77 29.85 -10.99
C ARG A 43 29.42 29.79 -12.38
N PRO A 44 29.65 28.60 -12.96
CA PRO A 44 30.20 28.47 -14.30
C PRO A 44 29.32 29.15 -15.35
N LYS A 45 29.95 29.86 -16.29
CA LYS A 45 29.27 30.52 -17.41
C LYS A 45 28.58 29.45 -18.27
N GLY A 46 27.24 29.46 -18.33
CA GLY A 46 26.44 28.52 -19.13
C GLY A 46 25.73 27.38 -18.35
N ALA A 47 25.87 27.30 -17.02
CA ALA A 47 25.19 26.28 -16.24
C ALA A 47 23.66 26.46 -16.23
N LYS A 48 22.92 25.56 -16.90
CA LYS A 48 21.44 25.49 -16.87
C LYS A 48 20.93 24.96 -15.53
N ASN A 49 19.77 25.42 -15.07
CA ASN A 49 19.09 24.82 -13.91
C ASN A 49 18.67 23.39 -14.29
N LYS A 50 19.12 22.37 -13.55
CA LYS A 50 18.63 21.00 -13.70
C LYS A 50 17.13 20.99 -13.38
N ARG A 51 16.28 20.69 -14.36
CA ARG A 51 14.87 20.39 -14.11
C ARG A 51 14.78 18.99 -13.47
N PRO A 52 13.80 18.75 -12.59
CA PRO A 52 13.55 17.40 -12.06
C PRO A 52 13.37 16.41 -13.20
N ALA A 53 13.69 15.14 -12.96
CA ALA A 53 13.39 14.09 -13.92
C ALA A 53 11.87 14.03 -14.17
N LEU A 54 11.45 13.53 -15.34
CA LEU A 54 10.02 13.44 -15.70
C LEU A 54 9.18 12.64 -14.67
N ASN A 55 9.83 11.79 -13.88
CA ASN A 55 9.21 10.92 -12.87
C ASN A 55 9.39 11.45 -11.43
N GLU A 56 10.03 12.60 -11.25
CA GLU A 56 10.18 13.23 -9.94
C GLU A 56 8.98 14.13 -9.67
N GLU A 57 7.91 13.55 -9.13
CA GLU A 57 6.70 14.26 -8.73
C GLU A 57 6.88 15.01 -7.40
N ARG A 58 7.96 15.79 -7.28
CA ARG A 58 8.36 16.48 -6.05
C ARG A 58 7.22 17.29 -5.40
N MET A 59 6.30 17.83 -6.21
CA MET A 59 5.14 18.54 -5.71
C MET A 59 4.13 17.60 -5.05
N LYS A 60 3.87 16.43 -5.62
CA LYS A 60 2.98 15.44 -5.00
C LYS A 60 3.56 14.96 -3.69
N ASP A 61 4.86 14.66 -3.65
CA ASP A 61 5.54 14.24 -2.41
C ASP A 61 5.41 15.30 -1.32
N ILE A 62 5.72 16.57 -1.63
CA ILE A 62 5.58 17.69 -0.67
C ILE A 62 4.13 17.85 -0.20
N VAL A 63 3.16 17.73 -1.11
CA VAL A 63 1.73 17.83 -0.76
C VAL A 63 1.29 16.68 0.14
N LEU A 64 1.73 15.45 -0.14
CA LEU A 64 1.42 14.28 0.68
C LEU A 64 2.08 14.40 2.06
N ASP A 65 3.36 14.76 2.11
CA ASP A 65 4.09 14.97 3.37
C ASP A 65 3.39 16.00 4.25
N GLU A 66 2.99 17.14 3.68
CA GLU A 66 2.29 18.18 4.44
C GLU A 66 0.87 17.75 4.84
N ALA A 67 0.15 17.02 3.96
CA ALA A 67 -1.19 16.51 4.25
C ALA A 67 -1.19 15.50 5.42
N TYR A 68 -0.17 14.65 5.50
CA TYR A 68 -0.04 13.60 6.52
C TYR A 68 0.75 14.03 7.76
N ARG A 69 1.41 15.20 7.74
CA ARG A 69 2.03 15.79 8.93
C ARG A 69 0.98 16.00 10.02
N THR A 70 1.27 15.55 11.23
CA THR A 70 0.37 15.71 12.38
C THR A 70 0.42 17.12 12.95
N ILE A 71 -0.74 17.64 13.32
CA ILE A 71 -0.90 18.90 14.07
C ILE A 71 -1.81 18.71 15.27
N THR A 72 -1.64 19.56 16.27
CA THR A 72 -2.53 19.61 17.43
C THR A 72 -3.64 20.62 17.17
N VAL A 73 -4.90 20.18 17.25
CA VAL A 73 -6.09 21.01 17.04
C VAL A 73 -7.03 20.88 18.23
N ARG A 74 -7.75 21.96 18.53
CA ARG A 74 -8.78 21.98 19.56
C ARG A 74 -10.12 21.54 18.94
N ASP A 75 -10.68 20.47 19.48
CA ASP A 75 -11.95 19.88 19.09
C ASP A 75 -12.92 19.99 20.27
N GLY A 76 -13.66 21.10 20.32
CA GLY A 76 -14.47 21.50 21.47
C GLY A 76 -13.62 21.72 22.73
N ASP A 77 -13.85 20.87 23.74
CA ASP A 77 -13.16 20.91 25.03
C ASP A 77 -11.89 20.05 25.08
N ARG A 78 -11.60 19.29 24.02
CA ARG A 78 -10.45 18.37 23.98
C ARG A 78 -9.43 18.84 22.94
N THR A 79 -8.16 18.59 23.19
CA THR A 79 -7.07 18.75 22.21
C THR A 79 -6.73 17.39 21.62
N VAL A 80 -6.75 17.29 20.29
CA VAL A 80 -6.45 16.06 19.56
C VAL A 80 -5.32 16.29 18.56
N THR A 81 -4.44 15.30 18.43
CA THR A 81 -3.38 15.28 17.42
C THR A 81 -3.83 14.45 16.24
N VAL A 82 -3.95 15.07 15.07
CA VAL A 82 -4.44 14.42 13.83
C VAL A 82 -3.64 14.93 12.63
N PRO A 83 -3.63 14.21 11.49
CA PRO A 83 -3.07 14.71 10.24
C PRO A 83 -3.69 16.04 9.80
N MET A 84 -2.88 16.91 9.18
CA MET A 84 -3.31 18.22 8.68
C MET A 84 -4.54 18.11 7.76
N ALA A 85 -4.54 17.16 6.82
CA ALA A 85 -5.66 16.95 5.93
C ALA A 85 -6.95 16.61 6.69
N GLN A 86 -6.88 15.76 7.71
CA GLN A 86 -8.03 15.41 8.54
C GLN A 86 -8.54 16.63 9.34
N ALA A 87 -7.64 17.45 9.88
CA ALA A 87 -8.01 18.67 10.59
C ALA A 87 -8.74 19.67 9.68
N ILE A 88 -8.27 19.86 8.44
CA ILE A 88 -8.89 20.74 7.45
C ILE A 88 -10.30 20.25 7.10
N ILE A 89 -10.47 18.95 6.83
CA ILE A 89 -11.79 18.38 6.52
C ILE A 89 -12.77 18.52 7.70
N ARG A 90 -12.31 18.29 8.95
CA ARG A 90 -13.15 18.51 10.14
C ARG A 90 -13.60 19.97 10.27
N SER A 91 -12.65 20.91 10.13
CA SER A 91 -12.95 22.35 10.18
C SER A 91 -13.94 22.76 9.07
N LEU A 92 -13.74 22.25 7.86
CA LEU A 92 -14.63 22.46 6.72
C LEU A 92 -16.06 21.96 7.04
N ALA A 93 -16.18 20.74 7.58
CA ALA A 93 -17.47 20.16 7.95
C ALA A 93 -18.18 20.96 9.05
N VAL A 94 -17.45 21.39 10.09
CA VAL A 94 -18.01 22.24 11.16
C VAL A 94 -18.50 23.58 10.62
N ASN A 95 -17.73 24.21 9.73
CA ASN A 95 -18.11 25.48 9.10
C ASN A 95 -19.31 25.34 8.16
N ALA A 96 -19.38 24.23 7.41
CA ALA A 96 -20.52 23.89 6.56
C ALA A 96 -21.80 23.68 7.40
N ALA A 97 -21.69 22.96 8.52
CA ALA A 97 -22.79 22.74 9.46
C ALA A 97 -23.27 24.04 10.12
N LYS A 98 -22.37 25.02 10.33
CA LYS A 98 -22.70 26.37 10.82
C LYS A 98 -23.32 27.29 9.77
N GLY A 99 -23.56 26.82 8.55
CA GLY A 99 -24.25 27.58 7.50
C GLY A 99 -23.34 28.42 6.59
N GLN A 100 -22.02 28.26 6.64
CA GLN A 100 -21.14 28.99 5.73
C GLN A 100 -21.28 28.43 4.30
N HIS A 101 -21.94 29.18 3.40
CA HIS A 101 -22.27 28.71 2.06
C HIS A 101 -21.07 28.21 1.24
N ARG A 102 -19.91 28.88 1.32
CA ARG A 102 -18.70 28.45 0.63
C ARG A 102 -18.19 27.10 1.15
N ALA A 103 -18.27 26.88 2.47
CA ALA A 103 -17.89 25.62 3.10
C ALA A 103 -18.88 24.50 2.75
N GLN A 104 -20.20 24.79 2.74
CA GLN A 104 -21.24 23.85 2.32
C GLN A 104 -21.03 23.37 0.89
N ARG A 105 -20.77 24.31 -0.04
CA ARG A 105 -20.50 23.97 -1.43
C ARG A 105 -19.25 23.09 -1.58
N LEU A 106 -18.13 23.50 -0.98
CA LEU A 106 -16.89 22.74 -1.06
C LEU A 106 -17.03 21.35 -0.43
N PHE A 107 -17.74 21.23 0.69
CA PHE A 107 -18.00 19.95 1.34
C PHE A 107 -18.86 19.03 0.46
N ALA A 108 -19.93 19.56 -0.15
CA ALA A 108 -20.78 18.80 -1.06
C ALA A 108 -20.03 18.35 -2.33
N GLU A 109 -19.16 19.20 -2.89
CA GLU A 109 -18.31 18.86 -4.03
C GLU A 109 -17.32 17.74 -3.69
N LEU A 110 -16.65 17.82 -2.53
CA LEU A 110 -15.76 16.76 -2.05
C LEU A 110 -16.51 15.44 -1.81
N LEU A 111 -17.68 15.50 -1.17
CA LEU A 111 -18.50 14.31 -0.91
C LEU A 111 -18.94 13.65 -2.21
N SER A 112 -19.49 14.42 -3.15
CA SER A 112 -19.93 13.90 -4.45
C SER A 112 -18.76 13.32 -5.26
N SER A 113 -17.58 13.95 -5.19
CA SER A 113 -16.37 13.44 -5.85
C SER A 113 -15.91 12.10 -5.27
N VAL A 114 -15.91 11.97 -3.93
CA VAL A 114 -15.53 10.72 -3.25
C VAL A 114 -16.56 9.62 -3.51
N GLU A 115 -17.86 9.92 -3.41
CA GLU A 115 -18.92 8.95 -3.70
C GLU A 115 -18.87 8.48 -5.16
N SER A 116 -18.66 9.38 -6.11
CA SER A 116 -18.53 9.03 -7.53
C SER A 116 -17.28 8.19 -7.79
N SER A 117 -16.14 8.54 -7.18
CA SER A 117 -14.91 7.76 -7.32
C SER A 117 -15.04 6.37 -6.69
N ASN A 118 -15.68 6.27 -5.52
CA ASN A 118 -15.92 4.99 -4.85
C ASN A 118 -16.89 4.13 -5.66
N LYS A 119 -17.95 4.73 -6.21
CA LYS A 119 -18.89 4.05 -7.09
C LYS A 119 -18.18 3.54 -8.35
N GLN A 120 -17.36 4.38 -9.01
CA GLN A 120 -16.61 3.96 -10.19
C GLN A 120 -15.68 2.78 -9.89
N LEU A 121 -14.90 2.86 -8.81
CA LEU A 121 -14.04 1.76 -8.39
C LEU A 121 -14.84 0.48 -8.08
N ASN A 122 -15.99 0.62 -7.44
CA ASN A 122 -16.88 -0.50 -7.16
C ASN A 122 -17.45 -1.11 -8.43
N ASP A 123 -17.92 -0.29 -9.37
CA ASP A 123 -18.47 -0.71 -10.66
C ASP A 123 -17.38 -1.39 -11.51
N ASP A 124 -16.18 -0.83 -11.56
CA ASP A 124 -15.03 -1.43 -12.25
C ASP A 124 -14.66 -2.79 -11.66
N TYR A 125 -14.60 -2.89 -10.33
CA TYR A 125 -14.29 -4.13 -9.63
C TYR A 125 -15.40 -5.18 -9.81
N LEU A 126 -16.66 -4.77 -9.76
CA LEU A 126 -17.83 -5.61 -10.00
C LEU A 126 -17.82 -6.17 -11.42
N ASN A 127 -17.59 -5.33 -12.42
CA ASN A 127 -17.51 -5.76 -13.82
C ASN A 127 -16.38 -6.76 -14.03
N ALA A 128 -15.17 -6.47 -13.54
CA ALA A 128 -14.04 -7.38 -13.64
C ALA A 128 -14.33 -8.74 -12.96
N ALA A 129 -14.99 -8.73 -11.81
CA ALA A 129 -15.36 -9.96 -11.10
C ALA A 129 -16.45 -10.77 -11.83
N MET A 130 -17.45 -10.11 -12.41
CA MET A 130 -18.47 -10.76 -13.21
C MET A 130 -17.87 -11.40 -14.47
N ASP A 131 -17.06 -10.65 -15.22
CA ASP A 131 -16.40 -11.13 -16.43
C ASP A 131 -15.53 -12.35 -16.10
N TYR A 132 -14.69 -12.24 -15.07
CA TYR A 132 -13.87 -13.34 -14.58
C TYR A 132 -14.70 -14.58 -14.25
N LYS A 133 -15.78 -14.41 -13.48
CA LYS A 133 -16.62 -15.52 -13.05
C LYS A 133 -17.30 -16.21 -14.23
N ILE A 134 -17.87 -15.44 -15.14
CA ILE A 134 -18.57 -15.95 -16.33
C ILE A 134 -17.61 -16.69 -17.26
N GLU A 135 -16.43 -16.12 -17.54
CA GLU A 135 -15.45 -16.73 -18.43
C GLU A 135 -14.93 -18.06 -17.88
N TRP A 136 -14.58 -18.09 -16.58
CA TRP A 136 -14.07 -19.31 -15.97
C TRP A 136 -15.13 -20.38 -15.75
N GLU A 137 -16.37 -20.02 -15.40
CA GLU A 137 -17.47 -20.99 -15.34
C GLU A 137 -17.68 -21.66 -16.70
N ARG A 138 -17.74 -20.87 -17.78
CA ARG A 138 -17.86 -21.40 -19.15
C ARG A 138 -16.71 -22.32 -19.53
N GLU A 139 -15.48 -21.95 -19.21
CA GLU A 139 -14.31 -22.78 -19.53
C GLU A 139 -14.27 -24.05 -18.68
N LEU A 140 -14.58 -23.99 -17.39
CA LEU A 140 -14.63 -25.19 -16.54
C LEU A 140 -15.76 -26.14 -16.97
N ASP A 141 -16.92 -25.62 -17.37
CA ASP A 141 -18.02 -26.43 -17.90
C ASP A 141 -17.69 -27.02 -19.29
N ARG A 142 -16.86 -26.33 -20.08
CA ARG A 142 -16.31 -26.88 -21.32
C ARG A 142 -15.33 -28.03 -21.02
N ARG A 143 -14.44 -27.85 -20.03
CA ARG A 143 -13.49 -28.91 -19.62
C ARG A 143 -14.21 -30.15 -19.11
N ASP A 144 -15.23 -29.98 -18.28
CA ASP A 144 -16.07 -31.09 -17.76
C ASP A 144 -16.71 -31.88 -18.91
N ARG A 145 -17.34 -31.18 -19.87
CA ARG A 145 -17.95 -31.81 -21.05
C ARG A 145 -16.97 -32.56 -21.96
N LEU A 146 -15.70 -32.12 -22.00
CA LEU A 146 -14.66 -32.72 -22.82
C LEU A 146 -13.78 -33.73 -22.05
N GLY A 147 -14.03 -33.93 -20.74
CA GLY A 147 -13.22 -34.80 -19.89
C GLY A 147 -11.77 -34.32 -19.69
N ILE A 148 -11.52 -33.01 -19.77
CA ILE A 148 -10.19 -32.42 -19.61
C ILE A 148 -9.93 -32.22 -18.11
N THR A 149 -9.03 -33.04 -17.53
CA THR A 149 -8.73 -33.05 -16.08
C THR A 149 -7.29 -32.70 -15.74
N ASP A 150 -6.41 -32.55 -16.73
CA ASP A 150 -4.98 -32.33 -16.57
C ASP A 150 -4.59 -30.85 -16.37
N LEU A 151 -5.50 -29.92 -16.68
CA LEU A 151 -5.26 -28.49 -16.53
C LEU A 151 -5.54 -28.01 -15.11
N PRO A 152 -4.71 -27.11 -14.56
CA PRO A 152 -4.94 -26.55 -13.23
C PRO A 152 -6.19 -25.66 -13.20
N ASP A 153 -6.84 -25.64 -12.03
CA ASP A 153 -7.92 -24.69 -11.75
C ASP A 153 -7.45 -23.24 -11.83
N PRO A 154 -8.34 -22.32 -12.23
CA PRO A 154 -8.07 -20.90 -12.13
C PRO A 154 -7.94 -20.44 -10.68
N MET A 155 -7.19 -19.36 -10.51
CA MET A 155 -6.99 -18.68 -9.23
C MET A 155 -7.37 -17.21 -9.37
N PRO A 156 -8.29 -16.69 -8.53
CA PRO A 156 -9.17 -17.43 -7.61
C PRO A 156 -10.18 -18.34 -8.33
N HIS A 157 -10.60 -19.47 -7.75
CA HIS A 157 -11.66 -20.29 -8.38
C HIS A 157 -12.98 -19.48 -8.48
N PRO A 158 -13.78 -19.58 -9.56
CA PRO A 158 -15.02 -18.80 -9.73
C PRO A 158 -16.05 -18.98 -8.59
N ASP A 159 -16.15 -20.18 -8.01
CA ASP A 159 -17.00 -20.43 -6.82
C ASP A 159 -16.57 -19.64 -5.57
N HIS A 160 -15.32 -19.17 -5.50
CA HIS A 160 -14.85 -18.31 -4.42
C HIS A 160 -15.26 -16.85 -4.64
N VAL A 161 -15.67 -16.47 -5.86
CA VAL A 161 -16.11 -15.11 -6.18
C VAL A 161 -17.60 -14.99 -5.89
N VAL A 162 -17.95 -14.40 -4.75
CA VAL A 162 -19.33 -14.17 -4.31
C VAL A 162 -19.73 -12.74 -4.66
N ILE A 163 -20.77 -12.61 -5.49
CA ILE A 163 -21.28 -11.32 -5.96
C ILE A 163 -22.68 -11.11 -5.39
N ASP A 164 -22.87 -10.06 -4.60
CA ASP A 164 -24.17 -9.59 -4.16
C ASP A 164 -24.77 -8.69 -5.24
N MET A 165 -25.64 -9.26 -6.08
CA MET A 165 -26.27 -8.56 -7.20
C MET A 165 -27.20 -7.42 -6.77
N ARG A 166 -27.62 -7.37 -5.49
CA ARG A 166 -28.48 -6.31 -4.97
C ARG A 166 -27.66 -5.12 -4.48
N GLY A 167 -26.54 -5.40 -3.82
CA GLY A 167 -25.65 -4.39 -3.23
C GLY A 167 -24.45 -3.99 -4.10
N GLY A 168 -24.17 -4.73 -5.18
CA GLY A 168 -22.98 -4.55 -6.01
C GLY A 168 -21.67 -4.92 -5.31
N ALA A 169 -21.72 -5.64 -4.19
CA ALA A 169 -20.56 -6.00 -3.40
C ALA A 169 -19.95 -7.33 -3.87
N VAL A 170 -18.64 -7.34 -4.07
CA VAL A 170 -17.87 -8.54 -4.44
C VAL A 170 -17.03 -8.99 -3.25
N ARG A 171 -17.07 -10.29 -2.93
CA ARG A 171 -16.23 -10.91 -1.90
C ARG A 171 -15.54 -12.15 -2.46
N ILE A 172 -14.27 -12.31 -2.12
CA ILE A 172 -13.51 -13.51 -2.46
C ILE A 172 -13.44 -14.38 -1.21
N MET A 173 -14.20 -15.47 -1.21
CA MET A 173 -14.27 -16.45 -0.14
C MET A 173 -13.39 -17.64 -0.52
N GLY A 174 -12.07 -17.51 -0.36
CA GLY A 174 -11.13 -18.58 -0.68
C GLY A 174 -9.76 -18.06 -1.13
N PRO A 175 -8.85 -18.97 -1.49
CA PRO A 175 -7.50 -18.58 -1.87
C PRO A 175 -7.51 -17.74 -3.14
N MET A 176 -6.88 -16.58 -3.07
CA MET A 176 -6.60 -15.70 -4.20
C MET A 176 -5.27 -16.07 -4.86
N THR A 177 -4.33 -16.59 -4.08
CA THR A 177 -2.99 -16.98 -4.57
C THR A 177 -2.73 -18.48 -4.50
N ARG A 178 -1.75 -18.95 -5.29
CA ARG A 178 -1.30 -20.34 -5.24
C ARG A 178 -0.72 -20.72 -3.87
N ALA A 179 -0.05 -19.78 -3.21
CA ALA A 179 0.49 -19.97 -1.87
C ALA A 179 -0.63 -20.19 -0.84
N GLU A 180 -1.67 -19.35 -0.88
CA GLU A 180 -2.86 -19.53 -0.03
C GLU A 180 -3.59 -20.84 -0.32
N LYS A 181 -3.67 -21.28 -1.59
CA LYS A 181 -4.24 -22.59 -1.94
C LYS A 181 -3.41 -23.73 -1.35
N ALA A 182 -2.08 -23.63 -1.39
CA ALA A 182 -1.19 -24.64 -0.80
C ALA A 182 -1.32 -24.68 0.72
N GLU A 183 -1.40 -23.53 1.38
CA GLU A 183 -1.64 -23.43 2.82
C GLU A 183 -2.99 -24.05 3.19
N LEU A 184 -4.06 -23.72 2.46
CA LEU A 184 -5.38 -24.30 2.67
C LEU A 184 -5.37 -25.83 2.50
N ASN A 185 -4.64 -26.35 1.52
CA ASN A 185 -4.49 -27.79 1.32
C ASN A 185 -3.75 -28.44 2.49
N LEU A 186 -2.67 -27.82 2.98
CA LEU A 186 -1.95 -28.30 4.17
C LEU A 186 -2.86 -28.35 5.40
N TRP A 187 -3.72 -27.34 5.61
CA TRP A 187 -4.70 -27.36 6.70
C TRP A 187 -5.74 -28.47 6.53
N ARG A 188 -6.14 -28.79 5.30
CA ARG A 188 -7.06 -29.92 5.01
C ARG A 188 -6.40 -31.27 5.24
N GLU A 189 -5.13 -31.41 4.87
CA GLU A 189 -4.32 -32.62 5.12
C GLU A 189 -4.15 -32.85 6.63
N ARG A 190 -3.70 -31.83 7.37
CA ARG A 190 -3.56 -31.88 8.83
C ARG A 190 -4.85 -32.22 9.54
N ARG A 191 -5.99 -31.68 9.07
CA ARG A 191 -7.30 -32.06 9.58
C ARG A 191 -7.56 -33.57 9.42
N GLY A 192 -7.17 -34.14 8.28
CA GLY A 192 -7.25 -35.58 8.02
C GLY A 192 -6.41 -36.37 9.02
N GLU A 193 -5.15 -35.95 9.23
CA GLU A 193 -4.26 -36.56 10.22
C GLU A 193 -4.84 -36.53 11.64
N PHE A 194 -5.36 -35.39 12.09
CA PHE A 194 -6.03 -35.29 13.40
C PHE A 194 -7.31 -36.14 13.50
N ALA A 195 -8.03 -36.32 12.39
CA ALA A 195 -9.22 -37.17 12.36
C ALA A 195 -8.85 -38.66 12.45
N GLU A 196 -7.76 -39.07 11.79
CA GLU A 196 -7.21 -40.43 11.91
C GLU A 196 -6.66 -40.69 13.32
N GLU A 197 -5.95 -39.73 13.90
CA GLU A 197 -5.47 -39.78 15.28
C GLU A 197 -6.63 -39.92 16.26
N LEU A 198 -7.69 -39.11 16.12
CA LEU A 198 -8.88 -39.22 16.96
C LEU A 198 -9.52 -40.60 16.85
N ALA A 199 -9.71 -41.12 15.64
CA ALA A 199 -10.27 -42.44 15.42
C ALA A 199 -9.40 -43.55 16.02
N TRP A 200 -8.07 -43.39 15.97
CA TRP A 200 -7.14 -44.31 16.60
C TRP A 200 -7.24 -44.28 18.13
N VAL A 201 -7.27 -43.10 18.75
CA VAL A 201 -7.40 -42.94 20.21
C VAL A 201 -8.76 -43.48 20.68
N GLU A 202 -9.84 -43.19 19.97
CA GLU A 202 -11.18 -43.69 20.27
C GLU A 202 -11.26 -45.22 20.14
N GLY A 203 -10.57 -45.81 19.16
CA GLY A 203 -10.43 -47.27 19.05
C GLY A 203 -9.64 -47.92 20.20
N GLN A 204 -8.60 -47.26 20.72
CA GLN A 204 -7.87 -47.74 21.91
C GLN A 204 -8.78 -47.72 23.15
N LEU A 205 -9.59 -46.67 23.32
CA LEU A 205 -10.53 -46.52 24.44
C LEU A 205 -11.58 -47.64 24.53
N GLU A 206 -11.93 -48.28 23.42
CA GLU A 206 -12.89 -49.41 23.40
C GLU A 206 -12.33 -50.68 24.06
N SER A 207 -11.00 -50.88 24.02
CA SER A 207 -10.34 -52.09 24.51
C SER A 207 -9.49 -51.88 25.77
N GLU A 208 -9.28 -50.62 26.19
CA GLU A 208 -8.47 -50.29 27.36
C GLU A 208 -9.24 -50.45 28.68
N ALA A 209 -8.66 -51.23 29.59
CA ALA A 209 -9.21 -51.59 30.89
C ALA A 209 -8.52 -50.87 32.06
N ASP A 210 -7.31 -50.33 31.85
CA ASP A 210 -6.63 -49.54 32.88
C ASP A 210 -7.24 -48.14 32.98
N GLU A 211 -7.84 -47.83 34.12
CA GLU A 211 -8.53 -46.56 34.39
C GLU A 211 -7.63 -45.32 34.21
N LYS A 212 -6.34 -45.44 34.56
CA LYS A 212 -5.41 -44.31 34.46
C LYS A 212 -5.03 -44.04 33.01
N VAL A 213 -4.79 -45.10 32.24
CA VAL A 213 -4.50 -45.02 30.80
C VAL A 213 -5.73 -44.53 30.04
N ARG A 214 -6.91 -45.06 30.38
CA ARG A 214 -8.20 -44.63 29.83
C ARG A 214 -8.42 -43.14 30.01
N LYS A 215 -8.20 -42.61 31.22
CA LYS A 215 -8.32 -41.17 31.49
C LYS A 215 -7.38 -40.32 30.62
N THR A 216 -6.14 -40.76 30.42
CA THR A 216 -5.20 -40.06 29.53
C THR A 216 -5.68 -40.05 28.08
N LEU A 217 -6.17 -41.20 27.58
CA LEU A 217 -6.73 -41.30 26.23
C LEU A 217 -8.00 -40.43 26.07
N GLU A 218 -8.84 -40.30 27.11
CA GLU A 218 -10.01 -39.41 27.10
C GLU A 218 -9.60 -37.92 27.00
N ASP A 219 -8.58 -37.50 27.76
CA ASP A 219 -8.04 -36.14 27.72
C ASP A 219 -7.41 -35.81 26.35
N ASP A 220 -6.70 -36.78 25.75
CA ASP A 220 -6.11 -36.66 24.42
C ASP A 220 -7.20 -36.57 23.34
N ALA A 221 -8.19 -37.46 23.37
CA ALA A 221 -9.34 -37.42 22.44
C ALA A 221 -10.13 -36.10 22.56
N ALA A 222 -10.31 -35.58 23.77
CA ALA A 222 -10.94 -34.29 24.00
C ALA A 222 -10.14 -33.13 23.41
N SER A 223 -8.82 -33.16 23.57
CA SER A 223 -7.91 -32.16 22.99
C SER A 223 -7.94 -32.19 21.46
N THR A 224 -7.88 -33.38 20.87
CA THR A 224 -7.92 -33.57 19.41
C THR A 224 -9.27 -33.15 18.82
N ARG A 225 -10.39 -33.47 19.48
CA ARG A 225 -11.72 -32.97 19.06
C ARG A 225 -11.79 -31.45 19.03
N LYS A 226 -11.22 -30.77 20.03
CA LYS A 226 -11.20 -29.30 20.09
C LYS A 226 -10.36 -28.70 18.95
N VAL A 227 -9.23 -29.31 18.62
CA VAL A 227 -8.40 -28.88 17.48
C VAL A 227 -9.16 -29.06 16.17
N LEU A 228 -9.82 -30.20 15.97
CA LEU A 228 -10.65 -30.46 14.79
C LEU A 228 -11.79 -29.44 14.66
N GLU A 229 -12.47 -29.10 15.74
CA GLU A 229 -13.55 -28.09 15.74
C GLU A 229 -13.05 -26.71 15.28
N ILE A 230 -11.87 -26.29 15.74
CA ILE A 230 -11.25 -25.02 15.32
C ILE A 230 -10.93 -25.06 13.83
N ILE A 231 -10.33 -26.16 13.35
CA ILE A 231 -9.97 -26.32 11.94
C ILE A 231 -11.24 -26.38 11.07
N ASP A 232 -12.27 -27.11 11.48
CA ASP A 232 -13.57 -27.19 10.80
C ASP A 232 -14.24 -25.82 10.69
N THR A 233 -14.23 -25.04 11.78
CA THR A 233 -14.77 -23.68 11.80
C THR A 233 -14.04 -22.77 10.82
N ALA A 234 -12.70 -22.89 10.74
CA ALA A 234 -11.89 -22.11 9.81
C ALA A 234 -12.16 -22.52 8.35
N LEU A 235 -12.22 -23.83 8.07
CA LEU A 235 -12.43 -24.37 6.71
C LEU A 235 -13.87 -24.17 6.21
N ALA A 236 -14.87 -24.16 7.08
CA ALA A 236 -16.28 -23.95 6.71
C ALA A 236 -16.54 -22.57 6.07
N ARG A 237 -15.67 -21.59 6.32
CA ARG A 237 -15.75 -20.26 5.70
C ARG A 237 -15.28 -20.24 4.24
N VAL A 238 -14.61 -21.30 3.77
CA VAL A 238 -14.10 -21.40 2.41
C VAL A 238 -14.97 -22.40 1.62
N PRO A 239 -15.78 -21.94 0.64
CA PRO A 239 -16.52 -22.79 -0.27
C PRO A 239 -15.60 -23.79 -0.96
N ARG A 240 -16.11 -25.00 -1.23
CA ARG A 240 -15.36 -25.97 -2.04
C ARG A 240 -15.61 -25.71 -3.53
N PRO A 241 -14.57 -25.80 -4.38
CA PRO A 241 -14.75 -25.83 -5.84
C PRO A 241 -15.80 -26.90 -6.22
N GLY A 242 -16.75 -26.53 -7.08
CA GLY A 242 -17.84 -27.39 -7.54
C GLY A 242 -19.10 -27.38 -6.65
N SER A 243 -19.07 -26.76 -5.46
CA SER A 243 -20.23 -26.78 -4.54
C SER A 243 -21.47 -26.08 -5.10
N THR A 244 -21.31 -25.00 -5.86
CA THR A 244 -22.42 -24.25 -6.48
C THR A 244 -23.03 -25.00 -7.67
N ARG A 245 -22.22 -25.81 -8.37
CA ARG A 245 -22.63 -26.50 -9.61
C ARG A 245 -23.52 -27.72 -9.40
N LEU A 246 -23.54 -28.29 -8.18
CA LEU A 246 -24.41 -29.41 -7.84
C LEU A 246 -25.87 -29.01 -7.59
N LEU A 247 -26.13 -27.75 -7.25
CA LEU A 247 -27.48 -27.23 -6.98
C LEU A 247 -28.31 -26.96 -8.24
N GLY A 248 -27.67 -26.82 -9.41
CA GLY A 248 -28.33 -26.48 -10.68
C GLY A 248 -28.66 -27.66 -11.61
N LYS A 249 -28.35 -28.91 -11.23
CA LYS A 249 -28.58 -30.11 -12.07
C LYS A 249 -29.90 -30.84 -11.79
N ASN A 250 -30.73 -30.33 -10.87
CA ASN A 250 -32.07 -30.85 -10.58
C ASN A 250 -33.16 -29.88 -11.08
N GLY A 251 -33.34 -29.80 -12.40
CA GLY A 251 -34.37 -28.99 -13.05
C GLY A 251 -34.65 -29.46 -14.46
#